data_AF-A0A3E2NFY4-F1
#
_entry.id   AF-A0A3E2NFY4-F1
#
_cell.length_a   1.000
_cell.length_b   1.000
_cell.length_c   1.000
_cell.angle_alpha   90.00
_cell.angle_beta   90.00
_cell.angle_gamma   90.00
#
_symmetry.space_group_name_H-M   'P 1'
#
loop_
_entity.id
_entity.type
_entity.pdbx_description
1 polymer ?
#
loop_
_entity_poly.entity_id
_entity_poly.type
_entity_poly.pdbx_seq_one_letter_code
_entity_poly.pdbx_strand_id
1 'polypeptide(L)'
;MILIKLFFKLLALPVVIIVTLIQWVGIFVTGFSAVLFNLAAGAFFMIALACLVTGVATGKEALQIFILSFAIFIIPHIAEWFIVRIAELNYLLRDFIKS
;
A
#
# COMPACT_ATOMS: atom_id res chain seq x y z
N MET A 1 -15.94 24.85 27.77
CA MET A 1 -15.04 23.74 27.33
C MET A 1 -15.82 22.49 26.90
N ILE A 2 -16.78 22.00 27.70
CA ILE A 2 -17.59 20.81 27.37
C ILE A 2 -18.37 20.97 26.05
N LEU A 3 -19.02 22.11 25.83
CA LEU A 3 -19.82 22.38 24.62
C LEU A 3 -18.97 22.35 23.32
N ILE A 4 -17.76 22.93 23.38
CA ILE A 4 -16.80 22.96 22.27
C ILE A 4 -16.32 21.54 21.96
N LYS A 5 -15.98 20.75 22.99
CA LYS A 5 -15.58 19.34 22.84
C LYS A 5 -16.71 18.52 22.21
N LEU A 6 -17.96 18.76 22.59
CA LEU A 6 -19.14 18.09 22.04
C LEU A 6 -19.34 18.41 20.55
N PHE A 7 -19.17 19.68 20.15
CA PHE A 7 -19.28 20.10 18.74
C PHE A 7 -18.22 19.43 17.85
N PHE A 8 -16.97 19.37 18.31
CA PHE A 8 -15.90 18.67 17.59
C PHE A 8 -16.11 17.16 17.53
N LYS A 9 -16.68 16.53 18.56
CA LYS A 9 -17.06 15.10 18.52
C LYS A 9 -18.15 14.83 17.50
N LEU A 10 -19.16 15.71 17.42
CA LEU A 10 -20.23 15.60 16.44
C LEU A 10 -19.70 15.72 15.01
N LEU A 11 -18.72 16.61 14.78
CA LEU A 11 -18.06 16.76 13.49
C LEU A 11 -17.08 15.60 13.18
N ALA A 12 -16.45 15.00 14.19
CA ALA A 12 -15.54 13.88 14.02
C ALA A 12 -16.25 12.59 13.58
N LEU A 13 -17.54 12.42 13.93
CA LEU A 13 -18.36 11.26 13.52
C LEU A 13 -18.41 11.05 11.99
N PRO A 14 -18.84 12.03 11.17
CA PRO A 14 -18.83 11.88 9.72
C PRO A 14 -17.42 11.71 9.16
N VAL A 15 -16.40 12.34 9.77
CA VAL A 15 -15.00 12.18 9.37
C VAL A 15 -14.53 10.74 9.55
N VAL A 16 -14.85 10.08 10.69
CA VAL A 16 -14.53 8.67 10.91
C VAL A 16 -15.15 7.77 9.86
N ILE A 17 -16.41 8.03 9.46
CA ILE A 17 -17.07 7.25 8.41
C ILE A 17 -16.34 7.41 7.08
N ILE A 18 -16.01 8.64 6.68
CA ILE A 18 -15.30 8.93 5.44
C ILE A 18 -13.92 8.25 5.43
N VAL A 19 -13.15 8.40 6.51
CA VAL A 19 -11.82 7.77 6.61
C VAL A 19 -11.94 6.25 6.56
N THR A 20 -12.95 5.66 7.19
CA THR A 20 -13.19 4.21 7.14
C THR A 20 -13.48 3.75 5.71
N LEU A 21 -14.31 4.48 4.97
CA LEU A 21 -14.60 4.17 3.57
C LEU A 21 -13.34 4.26 2.69
N ILE A 22 -12.54 5.30 2.87
CA ILE A 22 -11.25 5.45 2.16
C ILE A 22 -10.33 4.27 2.44
N GLN A 23 -10.25 3.81 3.70
CA GLN A 23 -9.45 2.63 4.04
C GLN A 23 -9.96 1.38 3.35
N TRP A 24 -11.28 1.13 3.34
CA TRP A 24 -11.85 -0.06 2.71
C TRP A 24 -11.56 -0.08 1.20
N VAL A 25 -11.75 1.05 0.53
CA VAL A 25 -11.41 1.21 -0.88
C VAL A 25 -9.91 1.02 -1.09
N GLY A 26 -9.08 1.62 -0.23
CA GLY A 26 -7.62 1.46 -0.27
C GLY A 26 -7.19 0.00 -0.14
N ILE A 27 -7.70 -0.72 0.86
CA ILE A 27 -7.40 -2.15 1.09
C ILE A 27 -7.78 -2.97 -0.14
N PHE A 28 -8.96 -2.72 -0.72
CA PHE A 28 -9.41 -3.44 -1.91
C PHE A 28 -8.49 -3.19 -3.12
N VAL A 29 -8.19 -1.92 -3.41
CA VAL A 29 -7.34 -1.54 -4.55
C VAL A 29 -5.91 -2.03 -4.36
N THR A 30 -5.33 -1.86 -3.18
CA THR A 30 -3.98 -2.34 -2.86
C THR A 30 -3.92 -3.86 -2.89
N GLY A 31 -4.90 -4.57 -2.33
CA GLY A 31 -4.95 -6.03 -2.38
C GLY A 31 -4.99 -6.57 -3.81
N PHE A 32 -5.88 -6.01 -4.66
CA PHE A 32 -5.98 -6.41 -6.06
C PHE A 32 -4.71 -6.08 -6.86
N SER A 33 -4.20 -4.86 -6.73
CA SER A 33 -3.00 -4.42 -7.43
C SER A 33 -1.75 -5.17 -6.97
N ALA A 34 -1.62 -5.53 -5.69
CA ALA A 34 -0.51 -6.32 -5.17
C ALA A 34 -0.41 -7.67 -5.87
N VAL A 35 -1.53 -8.34 -6.15
CA VAL A 35 -1.52 -9.59 -6.93
C VAL A 35 -0.89 -9.36 -8.31
N LEU A 36 -1.30 -8.30 -9.01
CA LEU A 36 -0.80 -7.98 -10.35
C LEU A 36 0.70 -7.59 -10.32
N PHE A 37 1.09 -6.70 -9.42
CA PHE A 37 2.48 -6.24 -9.31
C PHE A 37 3.42 -7.35 -8.84
N ASN A 38 3.01 -8.18 -7.89
CA ASN A 38 3.83 -9.32 -7.44
C ASN A 38 3.97 -10.37 -8.53
N LEU A 39 2.90 -10.65 -9.28
CA LEU A 39 2.96 -11.55 -10.43
C LEU A 39 3.89 -11.01 -11.51
N ALA A 40 3.78 -9.72 -11.84
CA ALA A 40 4.65 -9.06 -12.82
C ALA A 40 6.12 -9.07 -12.37
N ALA A 41 6.39 -8.68 -11.12
CA ALA A 41 7.74 -8.72 -10.54
C ALA A 41 8.33 -10.13 -10.59
N GLY A 42 7.57 -11.15 -10.18
CA GLY A 42 7.98 -12.55 -10.25
C GLY A 42 8.27 -12.99 -11.69
N ALA A 43 7.44 -12.59 -12.65
CA ALA A 43 7.66 -12.89 -14.06
C ALA A 43 8.95 -12.27 -14.60
N PHE A 44 9.20 -10.98 -14.35
CA PHE A 44 10.44 -10.31 -14.76
C PHE A 44 11.67 -10.93 -14.11
N PHE A 45 11.58 -11.29 -12.83
CA PHE A 45 12.66 -11.96 -12.11
C PHE A 45 12.98 -13.32 -12.74
N MET A 46 11.95 -14.13 -13.02
CA MET A 46 12.14 -15.45 -13.66
C MET A 46 12.72 -15.33 -15.06
N ILE A 47 12.30 -14.35 -15.85
CA ILE A 47 12.85 -14.07 -17.18
C ILE A 47 14.33 -13.67 -17.08
N ALA A 48 14.68 -12.77 -16.15
CA ALA A 48 16.06 -12.35 -15.93
C ALA A 48 16.95 -13.53 -15.54
N LEU A 49 16.47 -14.40 -14.65
CA LEU A 49 17.17 -15.61 -14.24
C LEU A 49 17.34 -16.60 -15.40
N ALA A 50 16.29 -16.82 -16.20
CA ALA A 50 16.34 -17.68 -17.37
C ALA A 50 17.39 -17.17 -18.37
N CYS A 51 17.35 -15.88 -18.72
CA CYS A 51 18.31 -15.26 -19.63
C CYS A 51 19.75 -15.34 -19.13
N LEU A 52 19.97 -15.25 -17.81
CA LEU A 52 21.29 -15.38 -17.19
C LEU A 52 21.81 -16.82 -17.27
N VAL A 53 20.97 -17.81 -16.96
CA VAL A 53 21.34 -19.24 -16.97
C VAL A 53 21.56 -19.75 -18.39
N THR A 54 20.78 -19.29 -19.37
CA THR A 54 20.96 -19.66 -20.78
C THR A 54 22.09 -18.89 -21.47
N GLY A 55 22.71 -17.92 -20.80
CA GLY A 55 23.76 -17.07 -21.36
C GLY A 55 23.28 -16.11 -22.46
N VAL A 56 21.97 -15.87 -22.55
CA VAL A 56 21.36 -14.98 -23.56
C VAL A 56 21.58 -13.51 -23.22
N ALA A 57 21.60 -13.18 -21.93
CA ALA A 57 21.88 -11.83 -21.45
C ALA A 57 23.21 -11.81 -20.68
N THR A 58 23.92 -10.69 -20.77
CA THR A 58 25.10 -10.45 -19.93
C THR A 58 24.69 -10.29 -18.47
N GLY A 59 25.60 -10.57 -17.54
CA GLY A 59 25.33 -10.40 -16.10
C GLY A 59 24.86 -8.98 -15.73
N LYS A 60 25.35 -7.96 -16.45
CA LYS A 60 24.93 -6.56 -16.28
C LYS A 60 23.48 -6.34 -16.70
N GLU A 61 23.06 -6.89 -17.85
CA GLU A 61 21.68 -6.76 -18.35
C GLU A 61 20.69 -7.50 -17.46
N ALA A 62 21.03 -8.73 -17.03
CA ALA A 62 20.21 -9.48 -16.08
C ALA A 62 20.04 -8.73 -14.75
N LEU A 63 21.12 -8.09 -14.25
CA LEU A 63 21.06 -7.25 -13.05
C LEU A 63 20.10 -6.06 -13.20
N GLN A 64 20.04 -5.42 -14.37
CA GLN A 64 19.10 -4.32 -14.61
C GLN A 64 17.64 -4.80 -14.55
N ILE A 65 17.34 -5.98 -15.11
CA ILE A 65 16.00 -6.55 -15.06
C ILE A 65 15.65 -7.00 -13.64
N PHE A 66 16.61 -7.53 -12.87
CA PHE A 66 16.40 -7.81 -11.45
C PHE A 66 16.03 -6.53 -10.67
N ILE A 67 16.78 -5.44 -10.84
CA ILE A 67 16.48 -4.17 -10.19
C ILE A 67 15.06 -3.70 -10.56
N LEU A 68 14.67 -3.80 -11.82
CA LEU A 68 13.32 -3.47 -12.27
C LEU A 68 12.26 -4.34 -11.58
N SER A 69 12.49 -5.66 -11.49
CA SER A 69 11.56 -6.58 -10.83
C SER A 69 11.37 -6.24 -9.34
N PHE A 70 12.45 -5.91 -8.64
CA PHE A 70 12.39 -5.46 -7.24
C PHE A 70 11.68 -4.11 -7.11
N ALA A 71 11.93 -3.17 -8.02
CA ALA A 71 11.24 -1.88 -8.01
C ALA A 71 9.71 -2.05 -8.15
N ILE A 72 9.28 -2.93 -9.06
CA ILE A 72 7.86 -3.28 -9.28
C ILE A 72 7.26 -3.92 -8.01
N PHE A 73 8.00 -4.82 -7.35
CA PHE A 73 7.57 -5.50 -6.13
C PHE A 73 7.36 -4.54 -4.94
N ILE A 74 8.13 -3.45 -4.87
CA ILE A 74 8.04 -2.47 -3.78
C ILE A 74 6.76 -1.63 -3.86
N ILE A 75 6.20 -1.40 -5.05
CA ILE A 75 5.02 -0.56 -5.27
C ILE A 75 3.84 -0.93 -4.36
N PRO A 76 3.35 -2.18 -4.35
CA PRO A 76 2.22 -2.55 -3.49
C PRO A 76 2.53 -2.44 -2.00
N HIS A 77 3.79 -2.65 -1.58
CA HIS A 77 4.20 -2.53 -0.18
C HIS A 77 4.17 -1.07 0.30
N ILE A 78 4.53 -0.12 -0.55
CA ILE A 78 4.38 1.32 -0.25
C ILE A 78 2.90 1.69 -0.11
N ALA A 79 2.04 1.14 -0.97
CA ALA A 79 0.61 1.40 -0.90
C ALA A 79 -0.01 0.82 0.39
N GLU A 80 0.42 -0.36 0.82
CA GLU A 80 0.02 -0.95 2.10
C GLU A 80 0.45 -0.09 3.29
N TRP A 81 1.71 0.37 3.29
CA TRP A 81 2.22 1.29 4.32
C TRP A 81 1.36 2.57 4.43
N PHE A 82 0.91 3.12 3.31
CA PHE A 82 0.04 4.30 3.31
C PHE A 82 -1.33 4.02 3.95
N ILE A 83 -1.92 2.85 3.69
CA ILE A 83 -3.20 2.44 4.27
C ILE A 83 -3.10 2.30 5.79
N VAL A 84 -2.00 1.72 6.29
CA VAL A 84 -1.74 1.61 7.73
C VAL A 84 -1.74 3.00 8.38
N ARG A 85 -1.12 4.00 7.72
CA ARG A 85 -1.10 5.38 8.23
C ARG A 85 -2.50 6.01 8.30
N ILE A 86 -3.34 5.76 7.30
CA ILE A 86 -4.75 6.18 7.33
C ILE A 86 -5.51 5.45 8.46
N ALA A 87 -5.18 4.18 8.72
CA ALA A 87 -5.77 3.41 9.81
C ALA A 87 -5.45 3.97 11.19
N GLU A 88 -4.20 4.38 11.41
CA GLU A 88 -3.78 5.06 12.62
C GLU A 88 -4.57 6.37 12.83
N LEU A 89 -4.77 7.16 11.77
CA LEU A 89 -5.57 8.38 11.86
C LEU A 89 -7.03 8.09 12.24
N ASN A 90 -7.63 7.05 11.65
CA ASN A 90 -8.99 6.64 12.01
C ASN A 90 -9.08 6.20 13.47
N TYR A 91 -8.09 5.44 13.94
CA TYR A 91 -8.02 5.00 15.33
C TYR A 91 -7.95 6.19 16.30
N LEU A 92 -7.10 7.18 16.02
CA LEU A 92 -6.98 8.41 16.83
C LEU A 92 -8.30 9.21 16.86
N LEU A 93 -8.99 9.33 15.72
CA LEU A 93 -10.29 10.01 15.66
C LEU A 93 -11.35 9.28 16.49
N ARG A 94 -11.37 7.93 16.45
CA ARG A 94 -12.29 7.11 17.26
C ARG A 94 -11.99 7.25 18.75
N ASP A 95 -10.71 7.30 19.13
CA ASP A 95 -10.29 7.50 20.52
C ASP A 95 -10.69 8.88 21.04
N PHE A 96 -10.53 9.93 20.23
CA PHE A 96 -10.98 11.29 20.54
C PHE A 96 -12.50 11.39 20.77
N ILE A 97 -13.31 10.62 20.02
CA ILE A 97 -14.77 10.57 20.22
C ILE A 97 -15.12 9.89 21.55
N LYS A 98 -14.36 8.86 21.96
CA LYS A 98 -14.59 8.12 23.22
C LYS A 98 -14.13 8.89 24.46
N SER A 99 -13.07 9.70 24.36
CA SER A 99 -12.47 10.52 25.44
C SER A 99 -13.29 11.75 25.84
#